data_AF-A0A936BPN2-F1
#
_entry.id   AF-A0A936BPN2-F1
#
_cell.length_a   1.000
_cell.length_b   1.000
_cell.length_c   1.000
_cell.angle_alpha   90.00
_cell.angle_beta   90.00
_cell.angle_gamma   90.00
#
_symmetry.space_group_name_H-M   'P 1'
#
loop_
_entity.id
_entity.type
_entity.pdbx_description
1 polymer ?
#
loop_
_entity_poly.entity_id
_entity_poly.type
_entity_poly.pdbx_seq_one_letter_code
_entity_poly.pdbx_strand_id
1 'polypeptide(L)'
;MSRRCHNRGRLCCLALCLGGAWLAPLASALILGGDVAVQTAPPADDPGWANVVSPNGCSGVYLGNRWVITAGHVGAGSVVVSSVTYGVQPGSVIRLRTADGSGDTDLTLFRLTADPGLPAVALISAPLPNGTVVTMIGFGCTRGAAVSYNASWELDGAPVEYGGYLWGSPAKNWGTNQIAGSPVSGDDGYGLIVAYRTTFTSGPGATSDEAQGAVFDSGGGIFAEVGDGWRLAGIMVTIDTYSGQPGSTAILGNATYSMELSTYRSQIEAVRALSSGYDIWQYAQFRGAETTATADPDGDGFTNLEEYAYGLDPRVKDAASVAPQIVLASYADGLALTATLTHNTAATDVTLVVEASDDLVTWSSGAGVTPTVSSTDLGNNLERLVVRDVATTAGAGRRFLRVRVAR
;
A
#
# COMPACT_ATOMS: atom_id res chain seq x y z
N MET A 1 -51.57 46.89 -5.75
CA MET A 1 -50.87 46.27 -6.89
C MET A 1 -49.51 45.75 -6.39
N SER A 2 -49.50 44.80 -5.47
CA SER A 2 -49.30 43.35 -5.63
C SER A 2 -48.06 42.93 -6.44
N ARG A 3 -47.12 42.32 -5.71
CA ARG A 3 -45.81 41.77 -6.11
C ARG A 3 -45.96 40.48 -6.95
N ARG A 4 -45.08 40.26 -7.93
CA ARG A 4 -44.57 38.94 -8.40
C ARG A 4 -43.20 39.18 -9.08
N CYS A 5 -42.07 38.75 -8.51
CA CYS A 5 -41.48 37.40 -8.39
C CYS A 5 -40.46 37.08 -9.51
N HIS A 6 -39.27 36.63 -9.06
CA HIS A 6 -38.27 35.68 -9.62
C HIS A 6 -36.84 36.24 -9.39
N ASN A 7 -36.33 36.28 -8.15
CA ASN A 7 -35.70 35.19 -7.40
C ASN A 7 -34.69 34.35 -8.21
N ARG A 8 -33.40 34.73 -8.16
CA ARG A 8 -32.27 33.84 -8.46
C ARG A 8 -31.89 33.14 -7.15
N GLY A 9 -32.35 31.90 -6.99
CA GLY A 9 -32.03 31.04 -5.85
C GLY A 9 -31.19 29.84 -6.30
N ARG A 10 -30.13 29.58 -5.54
CA ARG A 10 -29.25 28.40 -5.60
C ARG A 10 -30.02 27.10 -5.31
N LEU A 11 -29.70 26.03 -6.03
CA LEU A 11 -29.77 24.61 -5.61
C LEU A 11 -28.61 23.93 -6.38
N CYS A 12 -27.55 23.37 -5.80
CA CYS A 12 -27.41 22.50 -4.64
C CYS A 12 -28.32 21.26 -4.74
N CYS A 13 -27.82 20.21 -5.39
CA CYS A 13 -28.25 18.84 -5.18
C CYS A 13 -27.02 17.99 -4.86
N LEU A 14 -26.64 18.09 -3.59
CA LEU A 14 -26.09 16.99 -2.81
C LEU A 14 -27.17 15.90 -2.73
N ALA A 15 -26.82 14.64 -2.95
CA ALA A 15 -27.62 13.52 -2.47
C ALA A 15 -26.68 12.48 -1.87
N LEU A 16 -26.60 12.47 -0.54
CA LEU A 16 -25.92 11.46 0.25
C LEU A 16 -26.92 10.34 0.61
N CYS A 17 -26.50 9.13 0.31
CA CYS A 17 -26.60 7.88 1.09
C CYS A 17 -27.97 7.29 1.50
N LEU A 18 -28.11 5.98 1.24
CA LEU A 18 -28.45 4.99 2.27
C LEU A 18 -28.05 3.56 1.81
N GLY A 19 -27.13 2.95 2.57
CA GLY A 19 -27.15 1.52 2.90
C GLY A 19 -26.92 0.47 1.81
N GLY A 20 -25.66 0.17 1.52
CA GLY A 20 -25.24 -1.08 0.89
C GLY A 20 -23.72 -1.09 0.79
N ALA A 21 -23.05 -2.03 1.45
CA ALA A 21 -21.63 -2.25 1.26
C ALA A 21 -21.40 -2.78 -0.15
N TRP A 22 -21.21 -1.88 -1.11
CA TRP A 22 -20.76 -2.20 -2.45
C TRP A 22 -19.25 -2.08 -2.45
N LEU A 23 -18.56 -3.23 -2.47
CA LEU A 23 -17.18 -3.29 -2.94
C LEU A 23 -17.18 -2.70 -4.36
N ALA A 24 -16.48 -1.59 -4.58
CA ALA A 24 -16.34 -1.09 -5.94
C ALA A 24 -15.64 -2.16 -6.80
N PRO A 25 -16.09 -2.41 -8.04
CA PRO A 25 -15.48 -3.42 -8.87
C PRO A 25 -14.03 -3.03 -9.19
N LEU A 26 -13.11 -3.93 -8.84
CA LEU A 26 -11.68 -3.83 -9.12
C LEU A 26 -11.45 -3.82 -10.64
N ALA A 27 -10.58 -2.92 -11.09
CA ALA A 27 -10.22 -2.72 -12.48
C ALA A 27 -8.96 -3.48 -12.88
N SER A 28 -8.75 -3.74 -14.18
CA SER A 28 -7.61 -4.58 -14.61
C SER A 28 -7.06 -4.30 -16.01
N ALA A 29 -6.38 -5.27 -16.66
CA ALA A 29 -5.90 -5.39 -18.06
C ALA A 29 -6.71 -6.50 -18.87
N LEU A 30 -6.93 -6.48 -20.20
CA LEU A 30 -7.53 -7.55 -21.07
C LEU A 30 -7.04 -7.45 -22.52
N ILE A 31 -6.48 -8.52 -23.08
CA ILE A 31 -5.72 -8.50 -24.34
C ILE A 31 -6.53 -8.81 -25.64
N LEU A 32 -6.51 -7.94 -26.67
CA LEU A 32 -6.61 -8.10 -28.14
C LEU A 32 -5.24 -8.37 -28.85
N GLY A 33 -4.78 -9.61 -28.91
CA GLY A 33 -3.83 -10.04 -29.95
C GLY A 33 -4.40 -11.13 -30.83
N GLY A 34 -4.38 -10.94 -32.16
CA GLY A 34 -5.08 -11.76 -33.14
C GLY A 34 -4.72 -13.24 -33.06
N ASP A 35 -5.71 -14.13 -32.96
CA ASP A 35 -5.59 -15.60 -32.98
C ASP A 35 -4.51 -16.26 -32.08
N VAL A 36 -3.83 -15.52 -31.20
CA VAL A 36 -2.82 -16.06 -30.29
C VAL A 36 -3.43 -16.50 -28.96
N ALA A 37 -2.88 -17.59 -28.43
CA ALA A 37 -3.19 -18.16 -27.13
C ALA A 37 -3.08 -17.11 -26.02
N VAL A 38 -3.80 -17.33 -24.91
CA VAL A 38 -3.69 -16.50 -23.71
C VAL A 38 -2.21 -16.38 -23.30
N GLN A 39 -1.71 -15.15 -23.20
CA GLN A 39 -0.30 -14.85 -22.88
C GLN A 39 0.00 -15.07 -21.39
N THR A 40 0.03 -16.33 -20.96
CA THR A 40 0.28 -16.75 -19.56
C THR A 40 1.72 -17.16 -19.29
N ALA A 41 2.59 -17.09 -20.31
CA ALA A 41 4.03 -17.24 -20.19
C ALA A 41 4.70 -15.84 -20.20
N PRO A 42 5.92 -15.69 -19.64
CA PRO A 42 6.66 -14.44 -19.72
C PRO A 42 6.79 -13.94 -21.17
N PRO A 43 6.75 -12.62 -21.42
CA PRO A 43 7.08 -12.07 -22.73
C PRO A 43 8.48 -12.51 -23.19
N ALA A 44 8.67 -12.70 -24.51
CA ALA A 44 9.97 -13.13 -25.06
C ALA A 44 11.08 -12.10 -24.76
N ASP A 45 10.75 -10.82 -24.84
CA ASP A 45 11.55 -9.72 -24.30
C ASP A 45 10.92 -9.28 -22.98
N ASP A 46 11.48 -9.75 -21.86
CA ASP A 46 10.83 -9.76 -20.56
C ASP A 46 10.97 -8.39 -19.83
N PRO A 47 9.88 -7.64 -19.63
CA PRO A 47 9.89 -6.34 -18.94
C PRO A 47 10.02 -6.44 -17.42
N GLY A 48 9.98 -7.64 -16.84
CA GLY A 48 9.93 -7.86 -15.40
C GLY A 48 8.74 -8.71 -14.98
N TRP A 49 8.36 -9.72 -15.78
CA TRP A 49 7.31 -10.67 -15.49
C TRP A 49 7.43 -11.20 -14.07
N ALA A 50 8.60 -11.71 -13.67
CA ALA A 50 8.81 -12.27 -12.33
C ALA A 50 8.57 -11.26 -11.19
N ASN A 51 8.72 -9.96 -11.44
CA ASN A 51 8.50 -8.89 -10.47
C ASN A 51 7.03 -8.58 -10.25
N VAL A 52 6.12 -8.95 -11.16
CA VAL A 52 4.69 -8.79 -10.92
C VAL A 52 4.20 -9.92 -10.02
N VAL A 53 3.71 -9.55 -8.84
CA VAL A 53 3.31 -10.43 -7.74
C VAL A 53 1.82 -10.23 -7.40
N SER A 54 1.26 -11.07 -6.52
CA SER A 54 -0.17 -11.04 -6.19
C SER A 54 -0.43 -10.87 -4.69
N PRO A 55 -0.48 -9.62 -4.18
CA PRO A 55 -1.04 -9.33 -2.86
C PRO A 55 -2.57 -9.38 -2.90
N ASN A 56 -3.18 -9.97 -1.87
CA ASN A 56 -4.64 -10.00 -1.67
C ASN A 56 -5.45 -10.52 -2.88
N GLY A 57 -4.86 -11.42 -3.68
CA GLY A 57 -5.50 -11.98 -4.88
C GLY A 57 -5.62 -11.01 -6.06
N CYS A 58 -5.05 -9.81 -5.98
CA CYS A 58 -4.93 -8.86 -7.09
C CYS A 58 -3.47 -8.79 -7.55
N SER A 59 -3.00 -7.63 -8.00
CA SER A 59 -1.66 -7.45 -8.55
C SER A 59 -0.80 -6.49 -7.73
N GLY A 60 0.50 -6.57 -7.91
CA GLY A 60 1.51 -5.71 -7.31
C GLY A 60 2.83 -5.86 -8.06
N VAL A 61 3.75 -4.92 -7.89
CA VAL A 61 5.08 -4.98 -8.52
C VAL A 61 6.16 -4.93 -7.44
N TYR A 62 6.99 -5.96 -7.37
CA TYR A 62 8.21 -5.99 -6.58
C TYR A 62 9.26 -5.05 -7.18
N LEU A 63 9.65 -4.04 -6.40
CA LEU A 63 10.57 -2.99 -6.83
C LEU A 63 12.03 -3.29 -6.49
N GLY A 64 12.32 -4.27 -5.64
CA GLY A 64 13.65 -4.46 -5.03
C GLY A 64 13.68 -3.98 -3.57
N ASN A 65 14.73 -4.35 -2.83
CA ASN A 65 14.92 -4.02 -1.40
C ASN A 65 13.73 -4.43 -0.51
N ARG A 66 13.07 -5.55 -0.85
CA ARG A 66 11.86 -6.06 -0.19
C ARG A 66 10.59 -5.22 -0.43
N TRP A 67 10.62 -4.16 -1.24
CA TRP A 67 9.46 -3.30 -1.45
C TRP A 67 8.57 -3.79 -2.59
N VAL A 68 7.27 -3.78 -2.35
CA VAL A 68 6.21 -4.00 -3.34
C VAL A 68 5.36 -2.74 -3.42
N ILE A 69 5.01 -2.32 -4.63
CA ILE A 69 4.01 -1.26 -4.89
C ILE A 69 2.74 -1.90 -5.46
N THR A 70 1.58 -1.38 -5.08
CA THR A 70 0.27 -1.81 -5.60
C THR A 70 -0.72 -0.65 -5.53
N ALA A 71 -1.92 -0.86 -6.07
CA ALA A 71 -3.06 0.03 -5.87
C ALA A 71 -3.45 0.04 -4.39
N GLY A 72 -3.90 1.18 -3.87
CA GLY A 72 -4.22 1.29 -2.45
C GLY A 72 -5.39 0.47 -2.00
N HIS A 73 -6.40 0.45 -2.85
CA HIS A 73 -7.61 -0.30 -2.60
C HIS A 73 -7.37 -1.82 -2.64
N VAL A 74 -6.25 -2.28 -3.22
CA VAL A 74 -5.76 -3.67 -3.08
C VAL A 74 -5.12 -3.86 -1.71
N GLY A 75 -4.30 -2.89 -1.29
CA GLY A 75 -3.65 -2.89 0.02
C GLY A 75 -2.49 -3.88 0.13
N ALA A 76 -1.85 -3.89 1.30
CA ALA A 76 -0.73 -4.78 1.57
C ALA A 76 -1.20 -6.22 1.81
N GLY A 77 -0.46 -7.19 1.28
CA GLY A 77 -0.75 -8.61 1.45
C GLY A 77 0.49 -9.46 1.25
N SER A 78 0.49 -10.69 1.79
CA SER A 78 1.55 -11.65 1.51
C SER A 78 1.62 -11.95 0.02
N VAL A 79 2.81 -12.20 -0.49
CA VAL A 79 3.03 -12.54 -1.90
C VAL A 79 3.69 -13.90 -2.02
N VAL A 80 3.41 -14.61 -3.12
CA VAL A 80 4.05 -15.89 -3.43
C VAL A 80 5.03 -15.69 -4.59
N VAL A 81 6.29 -16.05 -4.38
CA VAL A 81 7.34 -16.04 -5.41
C VAL A 81 7.99 -17.42 -5.41
N SER A 82 8.03 -18.10 -6.57
CA SER A 82 8.61 -19.46 -6.70
C SER A 82 8.11 -20.45 -5.63
N SER A 83 6.79 -20.43 -5.36
CA SER A 83 6.11 -21.24 -4.34
C SER A 83 6.46 -20.93 -2.88
N VAL A 84 7.25 -19.89 -2.61
CA VAL A 84 7.56 -19.40 -1.26
C VAL A 84 6.66 -18.21 -0.93
N THR A 85 6.03 -18.24 0.24
CA THR A 85 5.20 -17.13 0.74
C THR A 85 6.06 -16.15 1.53
N TYR A 86 6.00 -14.88 1.13
CA TYR A 86 6.65 -13.76 1.82
C TYR A 86 5.58 -12.92 2.49
N GLY A 87 5.68 -12.78 3.81
CA GLY A 87 4.76 -11.96 4.61
C GLY A 87 5.05 -10.46 4.48
N VAL A 88 4.12 -9.64 4.95
CA VAL A 88 4.31 -8.19 5.06
C VAL A 88 5.05 -7.88 6.36
N GLN A 89 6.10 -7.06 6.30
CA GLN A 89 6.75 -6.50 7.47
C GLN A 89 5.75 -5.59 8.20
N PRO A 90 5.41 -5.86 9.48
CA PRO A 90 4.48 -5.02 10.24
C PRO A 90 4.91 -3.55 10.26
N GLY A 91 3.94 -2.64 10.19
CA GLY A 91 4.19 -1.19 10.17
C GLY A 91 4.83 -0.64 8.90
N SER A 92 5.03 -1.46 7.85
CA SER A 92 5.75 -1.03 6.64
C SER A 92 4.90 -0.34 5.56
N VAL A 93 3.59 -0.25 5.76
CA VAL A 93 2.66 0.24 4.75
C VAL A 93 2.75 1.76 4.63
N ILE A 94 3.08 2.25 3.44
CA ILE A 94 3.19 3.68 3.13
C ILE A 94 2.27 4.02 1.95
N ARG A 95 1.25 4.84 2.23
CA ARG A 95 0.41 5.48 1.22
C ARG A 95 1.12 6.69 0.64
N LEU A 96 1.24 6.76 -0.69
CA LEU A 96 1.83 7.93 -1.35
C LEU A 96 0.82 9.08 -1.40
N ARG A 97 1.34 10.31 -1.42
CA ARG A 97 0.54 11.54 -1.46
C ARG A 97 0.74 12.31 -2.75
N THR A 98 -0.20 13.18 -3.06
CA THR A 98 -0.03 14.17 -4.13
C THR A 98 1.17 15.05 -3.85
N ALA A 99 1.79 15.60 -4.89
CA ALA A 99 3.01 16.40 -4.76
C ALA A 99 2.83 17.66 -3.89
N ASP A 100 1.61 18.21 -3.85
CA ASP A 100 1.22 19.34 -3.00
C ASP A 100 0.82 18.93 -1.58
N GLY A 101 0.83 17.64 -1.26
CA GLY A 101 0.43 17.07 0.03
C GLY A 101 -1.06 17.19 0.33
N SER A 102 -1.89 17.58 -0.64
CA SER A 102 -3.33 17.82 -0.44
C SER A 102 -4.16 16.57 -0.15
N GLY A 103 -3.67 15.39 -0.54
CA GLY A 103 -4.36 14.14 -0.26
C GLY A 103 -3.54 12.88 -0.51
N ASP A 104 -4.09 11.75 -0.06
CA ASP A 104 -3.56 10.43 -0.36
C ASP A 104 -3.94 10.03 -1.80
N THR A 105 -2.99 9.38 -2.48
CA THR A 105 -3.15 8.89 -3.86
C THR A 105 -3.67 7.47 -3.87
N ASP A 106 -3.99 6.88 -5.03
CA ASP A 106 -4.23 5.42 -5.12
C ASP A 106 -2.96 4.53 -5.18
N LEU A 107 -1.78 5.02 -4.77
CA LEU A 107 -0.57 4.18 -4.64
C LEU A 107 -0.19 3.84 -3.20
N THR A 108 0.14 2.58 -2.95
CA THR A 108 0.66 2.09 -1.67
C THR A 108 1.90 1.25 -1.88
N LEU A 109 2.89 1.42 -1.01
CA LEU A 109 4.04 0.54 -0.88
C LEU A 109 4.00 -0.22 0.44
N PHE A 110 4.49 -1.45 0.43
CA PHE A 110 4.72 -2.24 1.64
C PHE A 110 5.97 -3.08 1.49
N ARG A 111 6.59 -3.46 2.61
CA ARG A 111 7.85 -4.20 2.62
C ARG A 111 7.61 -5.65 3.01
N LEU A 112 8.31 -6.57 2.36
CA LEU A 112 8.28 -7.99 2.65
C LEU A 112 9.19 -8.31 3.85
N THR A 113 8.87 -9.37 4.60
CA THR A 113 9.67 -9.83 5.74
C THR A 113 11.06 -10.32 5.33
N ALA A 114 11.19 -10.90 4.13
CA ALA A 114 12.44 -11.40 3.56
C ALA A 114 12.57 -11.02 2.07
N ASP A 115 13.80 -11.06 1.55
CA ASP A 115 14.07 -10.79 0.14
C ASP A 115 13.67 -12.00 -0.73
N PRO A 116 12.78 -11.83 -1.73
CA PRO A 116 12.42 -12.89 -2.65
C PRO A 116 13.49 -13.22 -3.69
N GLY A 117 14.61 -12.48 -3.72
CA GLY A 117 15.72 -12.74 -4.65
C GLY A 117 15.44 -12.33 -6.09
N LEU A 118 14.43 -11.48 -6.31
CA LEU A 118 14.09 -10.91 -7.60
C LEU A 118 14.94 -9.65 -7.88
N PRO A 119 15.26 -9.34 -9.15
CA PRO A 119 15.98 -8.14 -9.50
C PRO A 119 15.19 -6.87 -9.14
N ALA A 120 15.89 -5.76 -8.89
CA ALA A 120 15.24 -4.47 -8.71
C ALA A 120 14.69 -3.96 -10.05
N VAL A 121 13.51 -3.35 -10.03
CA VAL A 121 12.90 -2.73 -11.21
C VAL A 121 13.34 -1.28 -11.32
N ALA A 122 13.69 -0.85 -12.53
CA ALA A 122 13.98 0.54 -12.85
C ALA A 122 12.68 1.29 -13.18
N LEU A 123 12.53 2.51 -12.65
CA LEU A 123 11.35 3.34 -12.88
C LEU A 123 11.54 4.26 -14.10
N ILE A 124 10.44 4.69 -14.71
CA ILE A 124 10.45 5.78 -15.68
C ILE A 124 10.83 7.12 -15.01
N SER A 125 11.55 8.01 -15.69
CA SER A 125 12.03 9.29 -15.12
C SER A 125 11.25 10.51 -15.57
N ALA A 126 10.41 10.38 -16.59
CA ALA A 126 9.58 11.45 -17.13
C ALA A 126 8.30 10.85 -17.75
N PRO A 127 7.23 11.64 -17.92
CA PRO A 127 6.01 11.14 -18.54
C PRO A 127 6.25 10.58 -19.93
N LEU A 128 5.63 9.43 -20.23
CA LEU A 128 5.68 8.81 -21.55
C LEU A 128 4.86 9.64 -22.56
N PRO A 129 5.37 9.83 -23.79
CA PRO A 129 4.61 10.47 -24.85
C PRO A 129 3.35 9.69 -25.25
N ASN A 130 2.34 10.41 -25.77
CA ASN A 130 1.20 9.80 -26.45
C ASN A 130 1.65 8.86 -27.58
N GLY A 131 1.00 7.70 -27.70
CA GLY A 131 1.32 6.66 -28.67
C GLY A 131 2.44 5.70 -28.24
N THR A 132 3.06 5.91 -27.07
CA THR A 132 4.07 4.97 -26.54
C THR A 132 3.42 3.63 -26.27
N VAL A 133 3.97 2.57 -26.86
CA VAL A 133 3.56 1.19 -26.57
C VAL A 133 4.05 0.80 -25.18
N VAL A 134 3.15 0.24 -24.38
CA VAL A 134 3.44 -0.29 -23.05
C VAL A 134 3.00 -1.74 -22.97
N THR A 135 3.75 -2.55 -22.22
CA THR A 135 3.36 -3.91 -21.84
C THR A 135 2.68 -3.87 -20.48
N MET A 136 1.44 -4.31 -20.42
CA MET A 136 0.59 -4.40 -19.23
C MET A 136 0.67 -5.82 -18.68
N ILE A 137 1.00 -5.98 -17.40
CA ILE A 137 1.13 -7.29 -16.74
C ILE A 137 0.41 -7.27 -15.39
N GLY A 138 -0.41 -8.28 -15.13
CA GLY A 138 -1.07 -8.47 -13.84
C GLY A 138 -1.68 -9.87 -13.67
N PHE A 139 -2.43 -10.05 -12.59
CA PHE A 139 -3.14 -11.27 -12.16
C PHE A 139 -4.65 -11.21 -12.40
N GLY A 140 -5.07 -10.48 -13.44
CA GLY A 140 -6.47 -10.32 -13.82
C GLY A 140 -7.05 -11.51 -14.57
N CYS A 141 -8.06 -11.26 -15.39
CA CYS A 141 -8.73 -12.29 -16.17
C CYS A 141 -8.13 -12.44 -17.57
N THR A 142 -8.10 -13.68 -18.05
CA THR A 142 -7.74 -13.99 -19.44
C THR A 142 -8.83 -13.56 -20.42
N ARG A 143 -8.55 -13.61 -21.73
CA ARG A 143 -9.57 -13.43 -22.76
C ARG A 143 -10.56 -14.59 -22.79
N GLY A 144 -11.85 -14.29 -22.69
CA GLY A 144 -12.97 -15.21 -22.89
C GLY A 144 -13.52 -15.19 -24.31
N ALA A 145 -14.77 -15.63 -24.50
CA ALA A 145 -15.41 -15.65 -25.81
C ALA A 145 -15.66 -14.25 -26.36
N ALA A 146 -15.59 -14.10 -27.69
CA ALA A 146 -15.97 -12.86 -28.36
C ALA A 146 -17.47 -12.59 -28.18
N VAL A 147 -17.82 -11.31 -28.07
CA VAL A 147 -19.20 -10.83 -27.92
C VAL A 147 -19.47 -9.65 -28.83
N SER A 148 -20.70 -9.54 -29.30
CA SER A 148 -21.20 -8.42 -30.10
C SER A 148 -22.54 -7.97 -29.52
N TYR A 149 -22.74 -6.66 -29.36
CA TYR A 149 -23.94 -6.07 -28.80
C TYR A 149 -24.49 -4.97 -29.70
N ASN A 150 -25.82 -4.79 -29.69
CA ASN A 150 -26.45 -3.59 -30.25
C ASN A 150 -26.40 -2.39 -29.29
N ALA A 151 -26.98 -1.26 -29.70
CA ALA A 151 -27.11 -0.02 -28.92
C ALA A 151 -27.69 -0.20 -27.50
N SER A 152 -28.52 -1.23 -27.31
CA SER A 152 -29.24 -1.52 -26.07
C SER A 152 -28.56 -2.61 -25.23
N TRP A 153 -27.32 -2.99 -25.56
CA TRP A 153 -26.57 -4.07 -24.91
C TRP A 153 -27.20 -5.46 -25.06
N GLU A 154 -28.00 -5.69 -26.10
CA GLU A 154 -28.52 -7.02 -26.42
C GLU A 154 -27.47 -7.83 -27.18
N LEU A 155 -27.14 -9.01 -26.66
CA LEU A 155 -26.14 -9.91 -27.24
C LEU A 155 -26.60 -10.40 -28.62
N ASP A 156 -25.71 -10.32 -29.60
CA ASP A 156 -25.93 -10.66 -31.01
C ASP A 156 -27.12 -9.90 -31.64
N GLY A 157 -27.49 -8.75 -31.05
CA GLY A 157 -28.49 -7.84 -31.58
C GLY A 157 -27.99 -7.11 -32.83
N ALA A 158 -28.89 -6.89 -33.81
CA ALA A 158 -28.60 -6.13 -35.02
C ALA A 158 -29.25 -4.73 -34.97
N PRO A 159 -28.56 -3.66 -35.41
CA PRO A 159 -27.17 -3.64 -35.87
C PRO A 159 -26.18 -3.80 -34.71
N VAL A 160 -25.03 -4.44 -34.98
CA VAL A 160 -23.92 -4.51 -34.01
C VAL A 160 -23.30 -3.14 -33.88
N GLU A 161 -23.18 -2.66 -32.64
CA GLU A 161 -22.59 -1.37 -32.30
C GLU A 161 -21.33 -1.53 -31.43
N TYR A 162 -21.35 -2.51 -30.52
CA TYR A 162 -20.25 -2.76 -29.59
C TYR A 162 -19.70 -4.17 -29.81
N GLY A 163 -18.38 -4.28 -29.99
CA GLY A 163 -17.67 -5.56 -30.07
C GLY A 163 -16.65 -5.69 -28.95
N GLY A 164 -16.40 -6.90 -28.48
CA GLY A 164 -15.41 -7.16 -27.44
C GLY A 164 -15.34 -8.61 -27.04
N TYR A 165 -14.96 -8.85 -25.78
CA TYR A 165 -14.81 -10.19 -25.22
C TYR A 165 -15.33 -10.27 -23.80
N LEU A 166 -15.80 -11.45 -23.42
CA LEU A 166 -16.00 -11.81 -22.01
C LEU A 166 -14.65 -11.91 -21.31
N TRP A 167 -14.65 -11.65 -20.00
CA TRP A 167 -13.53 -12.03 -19.14
C TRP A 167 -13.53 -13.55 -18.91
N GLY A 168 -12.35 -14.14 -19.03
CA GLY A 168 -12.08 -15.53 -18.74
C GLY A 168 -11.71 -15.77 -17.28
N SER A 169 -10.93 -16.83 -17.03
CA SER A 169 -10.50 -17.18 -15.68
C SER A 169 -9.38 -16.26 -15.17
N PRO A 170 -9.27 -16.03 -13.85
CA PRO A 170 -8.12 -15.33 -13.28
C PRO A 170 -6.81 -16.07 -13.58
N ALA A 171 -5.82 -15.35 -14.11
CA ALA A 171 -4.47 -15.85 -14.35
C ALA A 171 -3.51 -14.68 -14.49
N LYS A 172 -2.25 -14.91 -14.11
CA LYS A 172 -1.19 -13.97 -14.50
C LYS A 172 -1.07 -13.94 -16.02
N ASN A 173 -1.21 -12.77 -16.61
CA ASN A 173 -1.16 -12.60 -18.07
C ASN A 173 -0.61 -11.22 -18.46
N TRP A 174 -0.30 -11.05 -19.74
CA TRP A 174 0.22 -9.79 -20.26
C TRP A 174 -0.26 -9.46 -21.68
N GLY A 175 -0.41 -8.17 -21.98
CA GLY A 175 -0.53 -7.67 -23.35
C GLY A 175 0.08 -6.30 -23.49
N THR A 176 -0.13 -5.66 -24.62
CA THR A 176 0.37 -4.34 -24.98
C THR A 176 -0.77 -3.36 -25.18
N ASN A 177 -0.58 -2.07 -24.97
CA ASN A 177 -1.48 -1.02 -25.47
C ASN A 177 -0.66 0.24 -25.70
N GLN A 178 -1.24 1.28 -26.28
CA GLN A 178 -0.62 2.60 -26.40
C GLN A 178 -1.17 3.58 -25.36
N ILE A 179 -0.27 4.41 -24.83
CA ILE A 179 -0.65 5.58 -24.04
C ILE A 179 -1.50 6.53 -24.91
N ALA A 180 -2.68 6.89 -24.43
CA ALA A 180 -3.63 7.74 -25.10
C ALA A 180 -3.70 9.13 -24.43
N GLY A 181 -3.16 10.14 -25.11
CA GLY A 181 -3.14 11.53 -24.69
C GLY A 181 -2.12 11.82 -23.58
N SER A 182 -2.32 12.96 -22.92
CA SER A 182 -1.58 13.35 -21.72
C SER A 182 -2.17 12.66 -20.48
N PRO A 183 -1.38 12.49 -19.40
CA PRO A 183 -1.91 12.01 -18.14
C PRO A 183 -3.11 12.83 -17.66
N VAL A 184 -4.11 12.14 -17.12
CA VAL A 184 -5.33 12.74 -16.58
C VAL A 184 -5.28 12.78 -15.06
N SER A 185 -5.92 13.78 -14.47
CA SER A 185 -6.03 13.93 -13.02
C SER A 185 -7.47 13.73 -12.57
N GLY A 186 -7.67 13.10 -11.42
CA GLY A 186 -9.00 12.80 -10.89
C GLY A 186 -8.95 12.16 -9.51
N ASP A 187 -10.09 11.62 -9.11
CA ASP A 187 -10.26 10.79 -7.92
C ASP A 187 -11.01 9.54 -8.38
N ASP A 188 -10.45 8.36 -8.12
CA ASP A 188 -11.03 7.08 -8.53
C ASP A 188 -11.96 6.47 -7.46
N GLY A 189 -12.25 7.22 -6.39
CA GLY A 189 -13.00 6.78 -5.21
C GLY A 189 -12.11 6.19 -4.10
N TYR A 190 -10.83 5.96 -4.38
CA TYR A 190 -9.85 5.39 -3.44
C TYR A 190 -8.64 6.31 -3.18
N GLY A 191 -8.44 7.30 -4.04
CA GLY A 191 -7.50 8.39 -3.83
C GLY A 191 -7.35 9.27 -5.05
N LEU A 192 -6.52 10.30 -4.89
CA LEU A 192 -6.20 11.21 -6.00
C LEU A 192 -5.24 10.54 -6.99
N ILE A 193 -5.54 10.66 -8.27
CA ILE A 193 -4.77 10.03 -9.34
C ILE A 193 -4.20 11.07 -10.31
N VAL A 194 -2.96 10.83 -10.75
CA VAL A 194 -2.42 11.33 -12.02
C VAL A 194 -2.07 10.07 -12.80
N ALA A 195 -2.83 9.79 -13.86
CA ALA A 195 -2.79 8.49 -14.51
C ALA A 195 -2.63 8.60 -16.03
N TYR A 196 -1.85 7.70 -16.60
CA TYR A 196 -1.94 7.35 -18.00
C TYR A 196 -3.30 6.73 -18.30
N ARG A 197 -3.77 6.94 -19.53
CA ARG A 197 -4.93 6.25 -20.09
C ARG A 197 -4.46 5.39 -21.25
N THR A 198 -4.93 4.16 -21.34
CA THR A 198 -4.87 3.33 -22.56
C THR A 198 -6.29 3.15 -23.11
N THR A 199 -6.46 2.77 -24.38
CA THR A 199 -7.80 2.56 -24.95
C THR A 199 -7.81 1.31 -25.78
N PHE A 200 -8.72 0.40 -25.45
CA PHE A 200 -8.85 -0.84 -26.19
C PHE A 200 -9.37 -0.60 -27.60
N THR A 201 -8.59 -0.94 -28.62
CA THR A 201 -8.98 -0.70 -30.02
C THR A 201 -8.63 -1.87 -30.94
N SER A 202 -9.36 -2.04 -32.02
CA SER A 202 -9.06 -3.02 -33.08
C SER A 202 -8.64 -2.37 -34.39
N GLY A 203 -8.50 -1.04 -34.41
CA GLY A 203 -8.18 -0.23 -35.59
C GLY A 203 -6.80 0.45 -35.50
N PRO A 204 -6.60 1.57 -36.20
CA PRO A 204 -5.38 2.37 -36.07
C PRO A 204 -5.07 2.69 -34.60
N GLY A 205 -3.84 2.40 -34.17
CA GLY A 205 -3.41 2.53 -32.77
C GLY A 205 -3.46 1.22 -31.96
N ALA A 206 -4.09 0.17 -32.49
CA ALA A 206 -4.03 -1.16 -31.87
C ALA A 206 -2.60 -1.73 -31.95
N THR A 207 -2.19 -2.40 -30.88
CA THR A 207 -0.94 -3.15 -30.81
C THR A 207 -1.16 -4.63 -31.17
N SER A 208 -0.07 -5.40 -31.35
CA SER A 208 -0.14 -6.81 -31.76
C SER A 208 -0.83 -7.70 -30.74
N ASP A 209 -0.67 -7.34 -29.47
CA ASP A 209 -1.25 -7.96 -28.30
C ASP A 209 -2.01 -6.88 -27.53
N GLU A 210 -2.77 -6.02 -28.22
CA GLU A 210 -3.60 -4.94 -27.66
C GLU A 210 -4.25 -5.32 -26.33
N ALA A 211 -4.48 -4.42 -25.38
CA ALA A 211 -5.04 -4.82 -24.08
C ALA A 211 -5.87 -3.72 -23.38
N GLN A 212 -7.13 -4.01 -23.11
CA GLN A 212 -8.04 -3.37 -22.18
C GLN A 212 -7.71 -3.71 -20.74
N GLY A 213 -8.73 -3.90 -19.93
CA GLY A 213 -8.81 -3.96 -18.52
C GLY A 213 -9.89 -4.88 -17.99
N ALA A 214 -9.57 -5.79 -17.06
CA ALA A 214 -10.49 -6.78 -16.47
C ALA A 214 -10.82 -6.61 -14.96
N VAL A 215 -11.02 -7.70 -14.19
CA VAL A 215 -11.00 -7.72 -12.69
C VAL A 215 -9.72 -8.42 -12.16
N PHE A 216 -9.13 -7.93 -11.05
CA PHE A 216 -7.88 -8.35 -10.37
C PHE A 216 -6.48 -7.86 -10.88
N ASP A 217 -6.35 -7.11 -11.99
CA ASP A 217 -5.07 -6.46 -12.38
C ASP A 217 -4.81 -5.12 -11.66
N SER A 218 -5.71 -4.61 -10.81
CA SER A 218 -5.38 -3.50 -9.92
C SER A 218 -4.06 -3.78 -9.19
N GLY A 219 -3.13 -2.84 -9.27
CA GLY A 219 -1.76 -2.97 -8.76
C GLY A 219 -0.74 -3.57 -9.74
N GLY A 220 -1.18 -4.04 -10.91
CA GLY A 220 -0.33 -4.57 -11.97
C GLY A 220 0.45 -3.48 -12.68
N GLY A 221 1.59 -3.84 -13.26
CA GLY A 221 2.51 -2.88 -13.85
C GLY A 221 2.22 -2.63 -15.33
N ILE A 222 2.38 -1.39 -15.77
CA ILE A 222 2.62 -1.06 -17.18
C ILE A 222 4.10 -0.71 -17.35
N PHE A 223 4.73 -1.33 -18.33
CA PHE A 223 6.16 -1.25 -18.59
C PHE A 223 6.42 -0.67 -19.98
N ALA A 224 7.45 0.16 -20.11
CA ALA A 224 7.88 0.72 -21.38
C ALA A 224 9.38 0.47 -21.57
N GLU A 225 9.78 0.17 -22.79
CA GLU A 225 11.19 0.15 -23.18
C GLU A 225 11.64 1.58 -23.46
N VAL A 226 12.60 2.08 -22.68
CA VAL A 226 13.12 3.46 -22.83
C VAL A 226 14.63 3.44 -22.74
N GLY A 227 15.28 3.93 -23.80
CA GLY A 227 16.74 3.95 -23.89
C GLY A 227 17.30 2.55 -24.02
N ASP A 228 17.92 2.04 -22.96
CA ASP A 228 18.65 0.78 -22.92
C ASP A 228 17.89 -0.37 -22.23
N GLY A 229 16.61 -0.18 -21.89
CA GLY A 229 15.77 -1.32 -21.50
C GLY A 229 14.44 -0.95 -20.85
N TRP A 230 13.82 -1.97 -20.29
CA TRP A 230 12.51 -1.89 -19.66
C TRP A 230 12.50 -1.05 -18.39
N ARG A 231 11.42 -0.28 -18.23
CA ARG A 231 11.13 0.55 -17.07
C ARG A 231 9.67 0.38 -16.67
N LEU A 232 9.41 0.31 -15.36
CA LEU A 232 8.05 0.41 -14.84
C LEU A 232 7.58 1.86 -14.97
N ALA A 233 6.52 2.05 -15.74
CA ALA A 233 5.96 3.36 -16.07
C ALA A 233 4.70 3.67 -15.25
N GLY A 234 3.90 2.66 -14.93
CA GLY A 234 2.63 2.86 -14.24
C GLY A 234 2.13 1.67 -13.46
N ILE A 235 1.14 1.92 -12.61
CA ILE A 235 0.40 0.90 -11.85
C ILE A 235 -1.08 1.01 -12.17
N MET A 236 -1.69 -0.06 -12.68
CA MET A 236 -3.12 -0.09 -13.05
C MET A 236 -4.00 0.08 -11.82
N VAL A 237 -5.02 0.94 -11.89
CA VAL A 237 -5.89 1.28 -10.74
C VAL A 237 -7.37 1.27 -11.07
N THR A 238 -7.77 1.75 -12.26
CA THR A 238 -9.20 1.82 -12.63
C THR A 238 -9.44 1.56 -14.12
N ILE A 239 -10.66 1.19 -14.50
CA ILE A 239 -11.11 1.05 -15.90
C ILE A 239 -12.35 1.92 -16.12
N ASP A 240 -12.49 2.43 -17.34
CA ASP A 240 -13.74 3.04 -17.80
C ASP A 240 -14.48 2.10 -18.74
N THR A 241 -15.78 1.99 -18.51
CA THR A 241 -16.73 1.22 -19.31
C THR A 241 -17.87 2.10 -19.79
N TYR A 242 -18.63 1.63 -20.78
CA TYR A 242 -19.80 2.35 -21.25
C TYR A 242 -20.96 2.26 -20.25
N SER A 243 -21.84 3.26 -20.27
CA SER A 243 -23.06 3.22 -19.49
C SER A 243 -23.94 2.03 -19.88
N GLY A 244 -24.32 1.21 -18.90
CA GLY A 244 -25.12 0.00 -19.13
C GLY A 244 -24.35 -1.18 -19.71
N GLN A 245 -23.04 -1.08 -19.90
CA GLN A 245 -22.20 -2.17 -20.40
C GLN A 245 -22.39 -3.44 -19.53
N PRO A 246 -22.63 -4.61 -20.14
CA PRO A 246 -22.70 -5.87 -19.41
C PRO A 246 -21.43 -6.13 -18.60
N GLY A 247 -21.58 -6.50 -17.34
CA GLY A 247 -20.44 -6.83 -16.48
C GLY A 247 -19.62 -8.00 -17.01
N SER A 248 -18.37 -8.11 -16.55
CA SER A 248 -17.42 -9.15 -17.00
C SER A 248 -17.16 -9.15 -18.51
N THR A 249 -17.19 -7.97 -19.11
CA THR A 249 -16.81 -7.76 -20.51
C THR A 249 -15.70 -6.73 -20.59
N ALA A 250 -14.89 -6.83 -21.63
CA ALA A 250 -14.15 -5.68 -22.10
C ALA A 250 -14.44 -5.43 -23.57
N ILE A 251 -14.91 -4.22 -23.81
CA ILE A 251 -15.51 -3.75 -25.05
C ILE A 251 -14.57 -2.76 -25.70
N LEU A 252 -14.45 -2.82 -27.03
CA LEU A 252 -13.70 -1.86 -27.82
C LEU A 252 -14.10 -0.43 -27.44
N GLY A 253 -13.12 0.40 -27.11
CA GLY A 253 -13.25 1.78 -26.64
C GLY A 253 -13.30 1.95 -25.12
N ASN A 254 -13.35 0.86 -24.35
CA ASN A 254 -13.03 0.91 -22.92
C ASN A 254 -11.60 1.43 -22.70
N ALA A 255 -11.34 1.91 -21.49
CA ALA A 255 -10.03 2.42 -21.11
C ALA A 255 -9.53 1.77 -19.83
N THR A 256 -8.20 1.73 -19.69
CA THR A 256 -7.52 1.41 -18.43
C THR A 256 -6.71 2.62 -17.99
N TYR A 257 -6.76 2.93 -16.70
CA TYR A 257 -6.00 4.00 -16.08
C TYR A 257 -4.91 3.43 -15.20
N SER A 258 -3.69 3.93 -15.40
CA SER A 258 -2.50 3.52 -14.66
C SER A 258 -1.79 4.71 -14.07
N MET A 259 -1.54 4.71 -12.76
CA MET A 259 -0.83 5.77 -12.04
C MET A 259 0.51 6.07 -12.70
N GLU A 260 0.74 7.33 -13.06
CA GLU A 260 1.92 7.83 -13.77
C GLU A 260 3.12 7.89 -12.80
N LEU A 261 4.04 6.93 -12.84
CA LEU A 261 5.05 6.81 -11.77
C LEU A 261 6.12 7.91 -11.80
N SER A 262 6.33 8.63 -12.89
CA SER A 262 7.32 9.73 -12.89
C SER A 262 6.90 10.85 -11.92
N THR A 263 5.59 11.09 -11.79
CA THR A 263 4.97 12.04 -10.85
C THR A 263 5.30 11.70 -9.40
N TYR A 264 5.39 10.41 -9.07
CA TYR A 264 5.59 9.92 -7.70
C TYR A 264 7.00 9.39 -7.44
N ARG A 265 7.89 9.48 -8.43
CA ARG A 265 9.19 8.80 -8.42
C ARG A 265 10.02 9.14 -7.19
N SER A 266 10.11 10.40 -6.82
CA SER A 266 10.91 10.84 -5.67
C SER A 266 10.46 10.18 -4.36
N GLN A 267 9.15 10.06 -4.14
CA GLN A 267 8.60 9.37 -2.98
C GLN A 267 8.89 7.87 -3.05
N ILE A 268 8.72 7.23 -4.22
CA ILE A 268 8.99 5.80 -4.39
C ILE A 268 10.46 5.48 -4.10
N GLU A 269 11.39 6.26 -4.65
CA GLU A 269 12.83 6.05 -4.43
C GLU A 269 13.22 6.32 -2.97
N ALA A 270 12.61 7.33 -2.33
CA ALA A 270 12.81 7.58 -0.90
C ALA A 270 12.35 6.39 -0.05
N VAL A 271 11.18 5.82 -0.35
CA VAL A 271 10.66 4.63 0.35
C VAL A 271 11.55 3.41 0.12
N ARG A 272 11.99 3.17 -1.12
CA ARG A 272 12.89 2.04 -1.47
C ARG A 272 14.24 2.08 -0.76
N ALA A 273 14.68 3.26 -0.32
CA ALA A 273 15.91 3.45 0.43
C ALA A 273 15.77 3.13 1.93
N LEU A 274 14.54 3.05 2.46
CA LEU A 274 14.30 2.79 3.88
C LEU A 274 14.68 1.34 4.25
N SER A 275 15.47 1.20 5.31
CA SER A 275 16.15 -0.06 5.63
C SER A 275 15.66 -0.72 6.92
N SER A 276 15.21 0.07 7.90
CA SER A 276 14.75 -0.40 9.21
C SER A 276 13.28 -0.06 9.48
N GLY A 277 12.67 -0.70 10.48
CA GLY A 277 11.30 -0.42 10.92
C GLY A 277 11.14 1.02 11.43
N TYR A 278 12.10 1.50 12.22
CA TYR A 278 12.15 2.89 12.69
C TYR A 278 12.21 3.89 11.53
N ASP A 279 13.08 3.67 10.52
CA ASP A 279 13.18 4.60 9.38
C ASP A 279 11.86 4.65 8.59
N ILE A 280 11.18 3.49 8.47
CA ILE A 280 9.87 3.39 7.82
C ILE A 280 8.82 4.14 8.62
N TRP A 281 8.73 3.90 9.93
CA TRP A 281 7.81 4.62 10.80
C TRP A 281 8.08 6.12 10.76
N GLN A 282 9.34 6.54 10.84
CA GLN A 282 9.71 7.95 10.79
C GLN A 282 9.30 8.60 9.46
N TYR A 283 9.53 7.93 8.32
CA TYR A 283 9.05 8.44 7.04
C TYR A 283 7.52 8.48 6.97
N ALA A 284 6.85 7.45 7.50
CA ALA A 284 5.40 7.34 7.57
C ALA A 284 4.79 8.45 8.43
N GLN A 285 5.50 8.88 9.47
CA GLN A 285 5.15 10.06 10.24
C GLN A 285 5.51 11.30 9.43
N PHE A 286 6.78 11.62 9.28
CA PHE A 286 7.22 12.97 8.95
C PHE A 286 7.48 13.28 7.48
N ARG A 287 7.44 12.28 6.60
CA ARG A 287 7.82 12.43 5.17
C ARG A 287 9.20 13.07 5.00
N GLY A 288 10.11 12.89 5.98
CA GLY A 288 11.47 13.43 5.99
C GLY A 288 11.70 14.70 6.82
N ALA A 289 10.70 15.25 7.50
CA ALA A 289 10.88 16.34 8.49
C ALA A 289 11.18 15.79 9.91
N GLU A 290 11.71 16.60 10.84
CA GLU A 290 11.90 16.27 12.27
C GLU A 290 12.45 14.85 12.58
N THR A 291 13.67 14.57 12.13
CA THR A 291 14.16 13.21 11.85
C THR A 291 15.09 12.57 12.89
N THR A 292 15.33 13.19 14.05
CA THR A 292 16.24 12.55 15.03
C THR A 292 15.47 11.63 15.96
N ALA A 293 16.11 10.52 16.35
CA ALA A 293 15.57 9.58 17.32
C ALA A 293 15.27 10.22 18.69
N THR A 294 15.94 11.33 19.00
CA THR A 294 15.85 12.06 20.27
C THR A 294 14.98 13.32 20.21
N ALA A 295 14.37 13.62 19.05
CA ALA A 295 13.47 14.77 18.94
C ALA A 295 12.13 14.46 19.63
N ASP A 296 11.48 15.51 20.13
CA ASP A 296 10.16 15.51 20.78
C ASP A 296 9.33 16.61 20.09
N PRO A 297 8.71 16.31 18.92
CA PRO A 297 8.10 17.34 18.09
C PRO A 297 6.82 17.95 18.67
N ASP A 298 6.07 17.20 19.47
CA ASP A 298 4.84 17.68 20.09
C ASP A 298 5.05 18.22 21.51
N GLY A 299 6.16 17.92 22.16
CA GLY A 299 6.59 18.51 23.42
C GLY A 299 5.88 17.93 24.64
N ASP A 300 5.69 16.61 24.66
CA ASP A 300 5.15 15.87 25.80
C ASP A 300 6.21 15.10 26.61
N GLY A 301 7.46 15.09 26.14
CA GLY A 301 8.60 14.48 26.79
C GLY A 301 8.97 13.09 26.26
N PHE A 302 8.25 12.53 25.30
CA PHE A 302 8.65 11.32 24.60
C PHE A 302 9.50 11.64 23.38
N THR A 303 10.63 10.96 23.26
CA THR A 303 11.44 11.03 22.05
C THR A 303 10.80 10.22 20.93
N ASN A 304 11.06 10.57 19.67
CA ASN A 304 10.60 9.80 18.50
C ASN A 304 10.92 8.29 18.60
N LEU A 305 12.03 7.90 19.25
CA LEU A 305 12.36 6.48 19.46
C LEU A 305 11.46 5.81 20.48
N GLU A 306 11.08 6.52 21.54
CA GLU A 306 10.12 6.07 22.56
C GLU A 306 8.71 6.00 21.97
N GLU A 307 8.30 7.04 21.22
CA GLU A 307 7.06 7.07 20.45
C GLU A 307 6.91 5.83 19.56
N TYR A 308 7.96 5.50 18.81
CA TYR A 308 8.00 4.29 18.00
C TYR A 308 7.88 3.00 18.81
N ALA A 309 8.65 2.89 19.90
CA ALA A 309 8.69 1.70 20.74
C ALA A 309 7.41 1.46 21.54
N TYR A 310 6.69 2.53 21.89
CA TYR A 310 5.43 2.47 22.63
C TYR A 310 4.20 2.49 21.71
N GLY A 311 4.37 2.82 20.43
CA GLY A 311 3.31 2.83 19.42
C GLY A 311 2.41 4.06 19.49
N LEU A 312 3.02 5.21 19.74
CA LEU A 312 2.40 6.51 19.93
C LEU A 312 2.49 7.37 18.65
N ASP A 313 1.79 8.50 18.63
CA ASP A 313 1.79 9.44 17.51
C ASP A 313 2.62 10.67 17.89
N PRO A 314 3.81 10.88 17.27
CA PRO A 314 4.79 11.88 17.70
C PRO A 314 4.39 13.32 17.31
N ARG A 315 3.11 13.52 17.01
CA ARG A 315 2.48 14.81 16.68
C ARG A 315 1.35 15.16 17.62
N VAL A 316 0.96 14.23 18.49
CA VAL A 316 -0.20 14.34 19.34
C VAL A 316 0.22 14.03 20.76
N LYS A 317 0.34 15.10 21.55
CA LYS A 317 0.68 15.00 22.98
C LYS A 317 -0.08 13.89 23.67
N ASP A 318 0.67 13.00 24.29
CA ASP A 318 0.13 11.90 25.07
C ASP A 318 -0.18 12.28 26.52
N ALA A 319 -1.08 11.50 27.11
CA ALA A 319 -1.32 11.57 28.54
C ALA A 319 -0.15 10.97 29.30
N ALA A 320 0.25 11.59 30.42
CA ALA A 320 1.32 11.07 31.28
C ALA A 320 1.09 9.63 31.79
N SER A 321 -0.14 9.12 31.74
CA SER A 321 -0.47 7.72 32.06
C SER A 321 0.04 6.70 31.03
N VAL A 322 0.42 7.15 29.83
CA VAL A 322 1.00 6.31 28.77
C VAL A 322 2.47 6.00 29.06
N ALA A 323 3.16 6.88 29.80
CA ALA A 323 4.54 6.65 30.24
C ALA A 323 4.65 5.35 31.04
N PRO A 324 5.81 4.67 31.03
CA PRO A 324 6.04 3.52 31.88
C PRO A 324 5.71 3.81 33.35
N GLN A 325 4.74 3.06 33.89
CA GLN A 325 4.30 3.20 35.27
C GLN A 325 5.11 2.27 36.15
N ILE A 326 5.92 2.83 37.05
CA ILE A 326 6.72 2.08 38.02
C ILE A 326 6.07 2.18 39.39
N VAL A 327 5.65 1.03 39.92
CA VAL A 327 4.97 0.93 41.22
C VAL A 327 5.61 -0.14 42.09
N LEU A 328 5.34 -0.07 43.39
CA LEU A 328 5.63 -1.16 44.30
C LEU A 328 4.45 -2.11 44.34
N ALA A 329 4.66 -3.37 43.95
CA ALA A 329 3.62 -4.40 43.91
C ALA A 329 3.93 -5.56 44.86
N SER A 330 2.88 -6.22 45.36
CA SER A 330 2.98 -7.37 46.26
C SER A 330 3.11 -8.68 45.48
N TYR A 331 4.11 -9.47 45.84
CA TYR A 331 4.33 -10.84 45.38
C TYR A 331 4.43 -11.81 46.56
N ALA A 332 4.42 -13.11 46.28
CA ALA A 332 4.49 -14.16 47.29
C ALA A 332 5.76 -14.10 48.16
N ASP A 333 6.84 -13.57 47.60
CA ASP A 333 8.17 -13.42 48.20
C ASP A 333 8.43 -12.01 48.76
N GLY A 334 7.49 -11.06 48.61
CA GLY A 334 7.58 -9.72 49.17
C GLY A 334 7.16 -8.60 48.22
N LEU A 335 7.40 -7.36 48.62
CA LEU A 335 7.18 -6.17 47.79
C LEU A 335 8.35 -5.96 46.83
N ALA A 336 8.06 -5.72 45.54
CA ALA A 336 9.06 -5.50 44.51
C ALA A 336 8.66 -4.37 43.55
N LEU A 337 9.65 -3.69 42.98
CA LEU A 337 9.42 -2.69 41.92
C LEU A 337 8.91 -3.39 40.66
N THR A 338 7.86 -2.84 40.06
CA THR A 338 7.19 -3.38 38.90
C THR A 338 6.92 -2.27 37.91
N ALA A 339 7.38 -2.45 36.67
CA ALA A 339 7.10 -1.57 35.55
C ALA A 339 5.92 -2.13 34.74
N THR A 340 4.93 -1.29 34.44
CA THR A 340 3.88 -1.56 33.46
C THR A 340 4.03 -0.58 32.31
N LEU A 341 4.09 -1.08 31.09
CA LEU A 341 4.38 -0.27 29.90
C LEU A 341 3.74 -0.84 28.65
N THR A 342 3.45 0.03 27.68
CA THR A 342 3.01 -0.38 26.34
C THR A 342 4.24 -0.69 25.48
N HIS A 343 4.16 -1.72 24.67
CA HIS A 343 5.20 -2.11 23.73
C HIS A 343 4.59 -2.34 22.35
N ASN A 344 5.18 -1.71 21.34
CA ASN A 344 4.85 -1.92 19.95
C ASN A 344 5.60 -3.14 19.40
N THR A 345 4.90 -4.25 19.24
CA THR A 345 5.44 -5.51 18.73
C THR A 345 5.85 -5.44 17.25
N ALA A 346 5.43 -4.41 16.50
CA ALA A 346 5.95 -4.14 15.16
C ALA A 346 7.35 -3.48 15.19
N ALA A 347 7.76 -2.93 16.33
CA ALA A 347 9.04 -2.26 16.54
C ALA A 347 10.20 -3.24 16.73
N THR A 348 10.36 -4.16 15.79
CA THR A 348 11.31 -5.29 15.87
C THR A 348 12.79 -4.91 15.76
N ASP A 349 13.08 -3.67 15.38
CA ASP A 349 14.43 -3.11 15.28
C ASP A 349 14.79 -2.17 16.45
N VAL A 350 13.98 -2.18 17.52
CA VAL A 350 14.32 -1.58 18.80
C VAL A 350 14.09 -2.58 19.92
N THR A 351 14.76 -2.34 21.05
CA THR A 351 14.66 -3.15 22.25
C THR A 351 14.21 -2.29 23.41
N LEU A 352 13.21 -2.80 24.13
CA LEU A 352 12.71 -2.19 25.35
C LEU A 352 13.25 -2.98 26.53
N VAL A 353 14.13 -2.35 27.30
CA VAL A 353 14.83 -3.00 28.40
C VAL A 353 14.44 -2.33 29.72
N VAL A 354 13.85 -3.11 30.63
CA VAL A 354 13.65 -2.68 32.01
C VAL A 354 14.90 -3.05 32.81
N GLU A 355 15.52 -2.06 33.43
CA GLU A 355 16.80 -2.21 34.13
C GLU A 355 16.62 -1.84 35.61
N ALA A 356 17.25 -2.62 36.49
CA ALA A 356 17.29 -2.36 37.92
C ALA A 356 18.72 -1.96 38.37
N SER A 357 18.79 -1.14 39.40
CA SER A 357 20.04 -0.63 39.97
C SER A 357 19.93 -0.42 41.47
N ASP A 358 21.05 -0.58 42.17
CA ASP A 358 21.18 -0.28 43.60
C ASP A 358 21.80 1.12 43.85
N ASP A 359 22.43 1.72 42.83
CA ASP A 359 23.29 2.91 42.97
C ASP A 359 23.08 4.01 41.91
N LEU A 360 22.15 3.81 40.96
CA LEU A 360 21.91 4.65 39.77
C LEU A 360 23.07 4.71 38.76
N VAL A 361 24.14 3.94 38.97
CA VAL A 361 25.33 3.92 38.12
C VAL A 361 25.42 2.58 37.38
N THR A 362 25.31 1.47 38.12
CA THR A 362 25.35 0.11 37.61
C THR A 362 23.94 -0.37 37.36
N TRP A 363 23.61 -0.64 36.10
CA TRP A 363 22.29 -1.09 35.66
C TRP A 363 22.35 -2.53 35.16
N SER A 364 21.37 -3.33 35.56
CA SER A 364 21.30 -4.76 35.22
C SER A 364 19.88 -5.15 34.78
N SER A 365 19.79 -6.13 33.88
CA SER A 365 18.53 -6.61 33.32
C SER A 365 18.61 -8.10 32.96
N GLY A 366 17.49 -8.66 32.49
CA GLY A 366 17.38 -10.03 32.03
C GLY A 366 16.53 -10.90 32.96
N ALA A 367 16.25 -12.14 32.58
CA ALA A 367 15.29 -13.01 33.28
C ALA A 367 15.61 -13.26 34.76
N GLY A 368 16.89 -13.16 35.15
CA GLY A 368 17.32 -13.27 36.55
C GLY A 368 17.26 -11.97 37.36
N VAL A 369 16.93 -10.83 36.75
CA VAL A 369 16.89 -9.51 37.41
C VAL A 369 15.55 -8.83 37.19
N THR A 370 15.13 -8.68 35.93
CA THR A 370 13.89 -8.01 35.51
C THR A 370 13.06 -8.88 34.57
N PRO A 371 12.57 -10.06 35.01
CA PRO A 371 11.71 -10.91 34.18
C PRO A 371 10.38 -10.24 33.83
N THR A 372 9.92 -10.46 32.60
CA THR A 372 8.53 -10.18 32.20
C THR A 372 7.60 -11.18 32.88
N VAL A 373 6.66 -10.66 33.68
CA VAL A 373 5.69 -11.48 34.43
C VAL A 373 4.36 -11.63 33.70
N SER A 374 4.01 -10.69 32.81
CA SER A 374 2.88 -10.84 31.89
C SER A 374 3.09 -10.01 30.63
N SER A 375 2.62 -10.55 29.50
CA SER A 375 2.30 -9.78 28.29
C SER A 375 0.80 -9.93 28.04
N THR A 376 0.10 -8.82 27.79
CA THR A 376 -1.31 -8.80 27.41
C THR A 376 -1.45 -8.12 26.06
N ASP A 377 -1.99 -8.82 25.06
CA ASP A 377 -2.30 -8.25 23.76
C ASP A 377 -3.35 -7.12 23.90
N LEU A 378 -3.06 -5.97 23.30
CA LEU A 378 -3.95 -4.81 23.24
C LEU A 378 -4.53 -4.62 21.82
N GLY A 379 -4.14 -5.45 20.86
CA GLY A 379 -4.45 -5.32 19.45
C GLY A 379 -3.57 -4.32 18.72
N ASN A 380 -3.67 -4.26 17.39
CA ASN A 380 -2.94 -3.31 16.53
C ASN A 380 -1.41 -3.31 16.73
N ASN A 381 -0.83 -4.48 16.97
CA ASN A 381 0.59 -4.68 17.30
C ASN A 381 1.01 -4.07 18.64
N LEU A 382 0.09 -3.72 19.53
CA LEU A 382 0.41 -3.24 20.87
C LEU A 382 0.22 -4.35 21.90
N GLU A 383 1.12 -4.42 22.86
CA GLU A 383 0.97 -5.25 24.05
C GLU A 383 1.25 -4.44 25.32
N ARG A 384 0.65 -4.85 26.43
CA ARG A 384 1.00 -4.39 27.76
C ARG A 384 1.97 -5.36 28.40
N LEU A 385 3.19 -4.89 28.65
CA LEU A 385 4.19 -5.63 29.42
C LEU A 385 4.10 -5.24 30.89
N VAL A 386 4.19 -6.26 31.74
CA VAL A 386 4.47 -6.09 33.17
C VAL A 386 5.80 -6.77 33.44
N VAL A 387 6.76 -5.99 33.93
CA VAL A 387 8.13 -6.43 34.21
C VAL A 387 8.45 -6.18 35.66
N ARG A 388 8.93 -7.22 36.34
CA ARG A 388 9.15 -7.21 37.77
C ARG A 388 10.64 -7.27 38.07
N ASP A 389 11.11 -6.47 39.02
CA ASP A 389 12.41 -6.69 39.67
C ASP A 389 12.35 -7.91 40.61
N VAL A 390 13.27 -8.86 40.48
CA VAL A 390 13.33 -10.02 41.39
C VAL A 390 13.72 -9.61 42.81
N ALA A 391 14.47 -8.51 42.98
CA ALA A 391 14.87 -8.03 44.29
C ALA A 391 13.66 -7.46 45.04
N THR A 392 13.48 -7.88 46.29
CA THR A 392 12.41 -7.37 47.15
C THR A 392 12.94 -6.23 48.03
N THR A 393 12.03 -5.35 48.45
CA THR A 393 12.39 -4.21 49.32
C THR A 393 12.82 -4.62 50.73
N ALA A 394 12.59 -5.88 51.12
CA ALA A 394 13.03 -6.42 52.40
C ALA A 394 14.56 -6.63 52.49
N GLY A 395 15.26 -6.69 51.35
CA GLY A 395 16.71 -6.93 51.27
C GLY A 395 17.56 -5.77 50.73
N ALA A 396 16.94 -4.71 50.20
CA ALA A 396 17.63 -3.63 49.49
C ALA A 396 17.59 -2.32 50.28
N GLY A 397 18.75 -1.69 50.51
CA GLY A 397 18.82 -0.36 51.14
C GLY A 397 18.29 0.74 50.23
N ARG A 398 18.60 0.68 48.93
CA ARG A 398 18.08 1.52 47.85
C ARG A 398 17.90 0.65 46.61
N ARG A 399 16.80 0.84 45.88
CA ARG A 399 16.51 0.12 44.64
C ARG A 399 15.83 1.04 43.66
N PHE A 400 16.27 1.00 42.41
CA PHE A 400 15.78 1.84 41.32
C PHE A 400 15.43 0.96 40.13
N LEU A 401 14.40 1.38 39.39
CA LEU A 401 13.97 0.73 38.16
C LEU A 401 13.84 1.82 37.09
N ARG A 402 14.28 1.53 35.86
CA ARG A 402 14.05 2.39 34.70
C ARG A 402 13.68 1.58 33.48
N VAL A 403 13.07 2.24 32.51
CA VAL A 403 12.87 1.70 31.16
C VAL A 403 13.85 2.40 30.22
N ARG A 404 14.53 1.63 29.39
CA ARG A 404 15.45 2.12 28.36
C ARG A 404 15.03 1.57 27.01
N VAL A 405 14.81 2.45 26.05
CA VAL A 405 14.65 2.09 24.64
C VAL A 405 16.00 2.18 23.95
N ALA A 406 16.36 1.17 23.17
CA ALA A 406 17.63 1.12 22.44
C ALA A 406 17.44 0.55 21.04
N ARG A 407 18.13 1.14 20.08
CA ARG A 407 18.21 0.71 18.69
C ARG A 407 19.55 0.02 18.43
#